data_AF-A0A7S2G748-F1
#
_entry.id   AF-A0A7S2G748-F1
#
_cell.length_a   1.000
_cell.length_b   1.000
_cell.length_c   1.000
_cell.angle_alpha   90.00
_cell.angle_beta   90.00
_cell.angle_gamma   90.00
#
_symmetry.space_group_name_H-M   'P 1'
#
loop_
_entity.id
_entity.type
_entity.pdbx_description
1 polymer ?
#
loop_
_entity_poly.entity_id
_entity_poly.type
_entity_poly.pdbx_seq_one_letter_code
_entity_poly.pdbx_strand_id
1 'polypeptide(L)'
;CWAWVGADTARSSDDGEPSGTAGRPILNAIEGEELKNVAVVVTRYKAKDAPMLGAGGLLRAYGSAARLVVVAAPRRDVVPVSELTLRCPLSELGNVQRLVSKWERMPEGAGTLTRAEETYTEDAYVLGLVVESAAVDRFVAEVTESSNGMAVAEPPEAETEEES
;
A
#
# COMPACT_ATOMS: atom_id res chain seq x y z
N CYS A 1 -2.14 -25.18 3.02
CA CYS A 1 -1.18 -24.49 3.92
C CYS A 1 -0.86 -23.10 3.39
N TRP A 2 -0.61 -22.13 4.26
CA TRP A 2 -0.42 -20.73 3.84
C TRP A 2 0.41 -19.92 4.84
N ALA A 3 0.94 -18.79 4.38
CA ALA A 3 1.47 -17.73 5.23
C ALA A 3 1.26 -16.35 4.57
N TRP A 4 1.25 -15.30 5.39
CA TRP A 4 1.21 -13.93 4.91
C TRP A 4 1.94 -12.98 5.85
N VAL A 5 2.47 -11.89 5.29
CA VAL A 5 3.11 -10.77 5.98
C VAL A 5 2.36 -9.49 5.59
N GLY A 6 1.75 -8.83 6.57
CA GLY A 6 1.11 -7.51 6.42
C GLY A 6 2.06 -6.38 6.83
N ALA A 7 1.52 -5.19 7.09
CA ALA A 7 2.33 -4.04 7.50
C ALA A 7 3.09 -4.29 8.83
N ASP A 8 2.35 -4.76 9.85
CA ASP A 8 2.84 -4.85 11.24
C ASP A 8 2.69 -6.26 11.87
N THR A 9 2.11 -7.19 11.13
CA THR A 9 1.86 -8.54 11.65
C THR A 9 2.01 -9.58 10.55
N ALA A 10 2.27 -10.82 10.97
CA ALA A 10 2.43 -11.96 10.07
C ALA A 10 1.76 -13.19 10.70
N ARG A 11 1.23 -14.07 9.84
CA ARG A 11 0.61 -15.32 10.28
C ARG A 11 0.93 -16.46 9.31
N SER A 12 0.85 -17.68 9.81
CA SER A 12 0.98 -18.89 9.00
C SER A 12 0.12 -20.02 9.53
N SER A 13 -0.18 -20.99 8.66
CA SER A 13 -0.97 -22.19 8.99
C SER A 13 -0.44 -23.41 8.26
N ASP A 14 -0.25 -24.50 9.03
CA ASP A 14 0.10 -25.81 8.50
C ASP A 14 -1.07 -26.58 7.91
N ASP A 15 -2.32 -26.13 8.13
CA ASP A 15 -3.53 -26.63 7.44
C ASP A 15 -3.63 -28.17 7.38
N GLY A 16 -3.47 -28.82 8.55
CA GLY A 16 -3.53 -30.28 8.71
C GLY A 16 -2.21 -31.02 8.46
N GLU A 17 -1.15 -30.34 8.02
CA GLU A 17 0.21 -30.91 8.06
C GLU A 17 0.78 -30.88 9.49
N PRO A 18 1.83 -31.69 9.80
CA PRO A 18 2.50 -31.64 11.09
C PRO A 18 2.96 -30.21 11.42
N SER A 19 2.80 -29.84 12.69
CA SER A 19 3.06 -28.47 13.15
C SER A 19 4.47 -27.99 12.79
N GLY A 20 4.56 -26.78 12.24
CA GLY A 20 5.79 -26.11 11.84
C GLY A 20 6.40 -26.62 10.53
N THR A 21 5.79 -27.59 9.84
CA THR A 21 6.40 -28.21 8.65
C THR A 21 5.96 -27.59 7.32
N ALA A 22 4.95 -26.73 7.32
CA ALA A 22 4.43 -26.10 6.10
C ALA A 22 4.31 -24.58 6.22
N GLY A 23 3.50 -24.08 7.16
CA GLY A 23 3.22 -22.66 7.32
C GLY A 23 4.46 -21.83 7.63
N ARG A 24 5.29 -22.28 8.59
CA ARG A 24 6.52 -21.57 8.96
C ARG A 24 7.55 -21.52 7.81
N PRO A 25 7.85 -22.61 7.08
CA PRO A 25 8.67 -22.53 5.87
C PRO A 25 8.17 -21.56 4.79
N ILE A 26 6.84 -21.47 4.58
CA ILE A 26 6.27 -20.50 3.65
C ILE A 26 6.51 -19.07 4.16
N LEU A 27 6.27 -18.81 5.46
CA LEU A 27 6.49 -17.50 6.08
C LEU A 27 7.95 -17.06 5.96
N ASN A 28 8.89 -17.94 6.30
CA ASN A 28 10.32 -17.66 6.20
C ASN A 28 10.75 -17.31 4.76
N ALA A 29 10.09 -17.88 3.75
CA ALA A 29 10.40 -17.55 2.36
C ALA A 29 9.94 -16.13 1.98
N ILE A 30 8.84 -15.63 2.56
CA ILE A 30 8.39 -14.24 2.39
C ILE A 30 9.33 -13.29 3.13
N GLU A 31 9.60 -13.57 4.41
CA GLU A 31 10.43 -12.73 5.28
C GLU A 31 11.89 -12.66 4.80
N GLY A 32 12.43 -13.76 4.27
CA GLY A 32 13.80 -13.80 3.74
C GLY A 32 14.02 -12.95 2.49
N GLU A 33 12.95 -12.49 1.84
CA GLU A 33 12.98 -11.55 0.71
C GLU A 33 12.49 -10.15 1.13
N GLU A 34 12.32 -9.92 2.44
CA GLU A 34 11.93 -8.66 3.07
C GLU A 34 10.62 -8.05 2.53
N LEU A 35 9.71 -8.89 2.06
CA LEU A 35 8.45 -8.45 1.48
C LEU A 35 7.36 -8.20 2.53
N LYS A 36 6.54 -7.17 2.27
CA LYS A 36 5.32 -6.86 3.02
C LYS A 36 4.11 -6.83 2.10
N ASN A 37 2.91 -6.95 2.68
CA ASN A 37 1.64 -7.02 1.96
C ASN A 37 1.58 -8.19 0.97
N VAL A 38 2.11 -9.35 1.37
CA VAL A 38 2.19 -10.56 0.55
C VAL A 38 1.52 -11.72 1.28
N ALA A 39 0.76 -12.52 0.53
CA ALA A 39 0.24 -13.81 0.97
C ALA A 39 0.69 -14.91 0.00
N VAL A 40 1.09 -16.05 0.54
CA VAL A 40 1.45 -17.24 -0.24
C VAL A 40 0.65 -18.43 0.25
N VAL A 41 -0.01 -19.09 -0.70
CA VAL A 41 -0.77 -20.32 -0.48
C VAL A 41 -0.10 -21.44 -1.25
N VAL A 42 0.16 -22.55 -0.55
CA VAL A 42 0.70 -23.76 -1.17
C VAL A 42 -0.34 -24.87 -1.03
N THR A 43 -0.89 -25.27 -2.16
CA THR A 43 -1.83 -26.39 -2.27
C THR A 43 -1.04 -27.67 -2.56
N ARG A 44 -1.15 -28.65 -1.66
CA ARG A 44 -0.48 -29.94 -1.80
C ARG A 44 -1.49 -31.05 -2.07
N TYR A 45 -1.24 -31.84 -3.12
CA TYR A 45 -2.01 -33.03 -3.44
C TYR A 45 -1.22 -34.28 -3.00
N LYS A 46 -1.76 -35.04 -2.04
CA LYS A 46 -1.21 -36.33 -1.61
C LYS A 46 -1.81 -37.43 -2.51
N ALA A 47 -1.01 -38.00 -3.40
CA ALA A 47 -1.45 -39.18 -4.15
C ALA A 47 -1.56 -40.39 -3.19
N LYS A 48 -2.54 -41.27 -3.46
CA LYS A 48 -2.90 -42.40 -2.59
C LYS A 48 -1.71 -43.32 -2.28
N ASP A 49 -0.82 -43.50 -3.25
CA ASP A 49 0.34 -44.40 -3.15
C ASP A 49 1.69 -43.65 -3.09
N ALA A 50 1.68 -42.34 -2.78
CA ALA A 50 2.93 -41.58 -2.67
C ALA A 50 3.62 -41.83 -1.32
N PRO A 51 4.97 -41.98 -1.30
CA PRO A 51 5.71 -42.12 -0.06
C PRO A 51 5.61 -40.85 0.79
N MET A 52 5.54 -41.04 2.11
CA MET A 52 5.56 -39.93 3.06
C MET A 52 6.92 -39.23 3.03
N LEU A 53 6.91 -37.89 2.93
CA LEU A 53 8.12 -37.07 2.86
C LEU A 53 8.87 -36.95 4.20
N GLY A 54 8.22 -37.29 5.32
CA GLY A 54 8.70 -36.97 6.66
C GLY A 54 8.79 -35.46 6.92
N ALA A 55 9.05 -35.06 8.16
CA ALA A 55 9.08 -33.64 8.53
C ALA A 55 10.10 -32.84 7.68
N GLY A 56 11.34 -33.30 7.58
CA GLY A 56 12.38 -32.60 6.81
C GLY A 56 12.06 -32.47 5.31
N GLY A 57 11.35 -33.44 4.73
CA GLY A 57 10.91 -33.35 3.34
C GLY A 57 9.79 -32.33 3.15
N LEU A 58 8.86 -32.21 4.10
CA LEU A 58 7.81 -31.19 4.09
C LEU A 58 8.38 -29.78 4.20
N LEU A 59 9.31 -29.56 5.14
CA LEU A 59 9.96 -28.25 5.28
C LEU A 59 10.59 -27.79 3.97
N ARG A 60 11.34 -28.69 3.29
CA ARG A 60 11.95 -28.38 2.00
C ARG A 60 10.91 -28.15 0.90
N ALA A 61 9.87 -28.98 0.82
CA ALA A 61 8.86 -28.88 -0.23
C ALA A 61 8.08 -27.55 -0.15
N TYR A 62 7.55 -27.21 1.02
CA TYR A 62 6.77 -25.98 1.22
C TYR A 62 7.63 -24.73 1.09
N GLY A 63 8.80 -24.71 1.73
CA GLY A 63 9.71 -23.56 1.66
C GLY A 63 10.22 -23.30 0.25
N SER A 64 10.61 -24.35 -0.49
CA SER A 64 11.10 -24.19 -1.86
C SER A 64 10.00 -23.75 -2.83
N ALA A 65 8.79 -24.32 -2.71
CA ALA A 65 7.65 -23.92 -3.54
C ALA A 65 7.29 -22.44 -3.32
N ALA A 66 7.23 -22.00 -2.06
CA ALA A 66 6.98 -20.60 -1.72
C ALA A 66 8.08 -19.69 -2.28
N ARG A 67 9.35 -20.03 -2.05
CA ARG A 67 10.49 -19.22 -2.50
C ARG A 67 10.53 -19.04 -4.02
N LEU A 68 10.20 -20.07 -4.79
CA LEU A 68 10.16 -19.98 -6.26
C LEU A 68 9.19 -18.88 -6.73
N VAL A 69 8.00 -18.80 -6.14
CA VAL A 69 7.00 -17.78 -6.49
C VAL A 69 7.40 -16.41 -5.96
N VAL A 70 7.86 -16.33 -4.72
CA VAL A 70 8.26 -15.05 -4.10
C VAL A 70 9.40 -14.37 -4.86
N VAL A 71 10.37 -15.14 -5.34
CA VAL A 71 11.50 -14.62 -6.13
C VAL A 71 11.06 -14.19 -7.53
N ALA A 72 10.11 -14.91 -8.14
CA ALA A 72 9.67 -14.66 -9.52
C ALA A 72 8.57 -13.59 -9.63
N ALA A 73 7.85 -13.29 -8.54
CA ALA A 73 6.75 -12.34 -8.54
C ALA A 73 7.26 -10.92 -8.83
N PRO A 74 6.58 -10.16 -9.72
CA PRO A 74 6.86 -8.73 -9.90
C PRO A 74 6.72 -7.98 -8.58
N ARG A 75 7.67 -7.09 -8.31
CA ARG A 75 7.70 -6.28 -7.09
C ARG A 75 7.35 -4.84 -7.42
N ARG A 76 6.73 -4.17 -6.46
CA ARG A 76 6.52 -2.72 -6.47
C ARG A 76 6.87 -2.18 -5.11
N ASP A 77 7.45 -1.00 -5.10
CA ASP A 77 7.68 -0.29 -3.84
C ASP A 77 6.34 0.16 -3.28
N VAL A 78 6.20 0.03 -1.96
CA VAL A 78 5.05 0.55 -1.23
C VAL A 78 5.48 1.90 -0.66
N VAL A 79 4.95 2.98 -1.23
CA VAL A 79 5.24 4.34 -0.78
C VAL A 79 4.12 4.79 0.17
N PRO A 80 4.44 5.24 1.40
CA PRO A 80 3.45 5.83 2.29
C PRO A 80 2.80 7.06 1.65
N VAL A 81 1.49 7.17 1.79
CA VAL A 81 0.70 8.31 1.28
C VAL A 81 -0.11 8.94 2.41
N SER A 82 -0.42 10.22 2.24
CA SER A 82 -1.21 11.02 3.16
C SER A 82 -2.35 11.68 2.39
N GLU A 83 -3.54 11.63 3.00
CA GLU A 83 -4.71 12.33 2.50
C GLU A 83 -4.65 13.80 2.90
N LEU A 84 -5.03 14.68 1.98
CA LEU A 84 -5.12 16.11 2.18
C LEU A 84 -6.42 16.65 1.55
N THR A 85 -6.99 17.65 2.17
CA THR A 85 -8.02 18.51 1.60
C THR A 85 -7.40 19.84 1.21
N LEU A 86 -7.42 20.13 -0.09
CA LEU A 86 -7.04 21.44 -0.61
C LEU A 86 -8.27 22.32 -0.71
N ARG A 87 -8.22 23.52 -0.15
CA ARG A 87 -9.25 24.55 -0.27
C ARG A 87 -8.64 25.81 -0.90
N CYS A 88 -9.27 26.35 -1.94
CA CYS A 88 -8.83 27.60 -2.55
C CYS A 88 -10.01 28.45 -3.05
N PRO A 89 -9.92 29.79 -3.02
CA PRO A 89 -10.88 30.66 -3.68
C PRO A 89 -10.92 30.42 -5.18
N LEU A 90 -12.09 30.63 -5.79
CA LEU A 90 -12.27 30.48 -7.24
C LEU A 90 -11.35 31.40 -8.07
N SER A 91 -10.87 32.52 -7.50
CA SER A 91 -9.89 33.41 -8.13
C SER A 91 -8.52 32.77 -8.33
N GLU A 92 -8.15 31.80 -7.49
CA GLU A 92 -6.85 31.10 -7.54
C GLU A 92 -6.95 29.71 -8.17
N LEU A 93 -8.16 29.29 -8.57
CA LEU A 93 -8.43 27.96 -9.12
C LEU A 93 -7.47 27.59 -10.28
N GLY A 94 -7.22 28.52 -11.20
CA GLY A 94 -6.33 28.26 -12.34
C GLY A 94 -4.87 28.04 -11.92
N ASN A 95 -4.41 28.67 -10.83
CA ASN A 95 -3.07 28.47 -10.28
C ASN A 95 -2.96 27.11 -9.58
N VAL A 96 -3.95 26.79 -8.75
CA VAL A 96 -4.05 25.51 -8.06
C VAL A 96 -4.15 24.35 -9.05
N GLN A 97 -5.05 24.40 -10.03
CA GLN A 97 -5.21 23.32 -11.01
C GLN A 97 -3.92 23.06 -11.80
N ARG A 98 -3.18 24.12 -12.17
CA ARG A 98 -1.89 23.99 -12.84
C ARG A 98 -0.84 23.34 -11.93
N LEU A 99 -0.81 23.70 -10.65
CA LEU A 99 0.07 23.07 -9.67
C LEU A 99 -0.27 21.58 -9.50
N VAL A 100 -1.54 21.26 -9.25
CA VAL A 100 -2.01 19.88 -9.10
C VAL A 100 -1.64 19.05 -10.32
N SER A 101 -1.90 19.55 -11.54
CA SER A 101 -1.51 18.86 -12.78
C SER A 101 -0.01 18.75 -13.00
N LYS A 102 0.82 19.61 -12.42
CA LYS A 102 2.29 19.41 -12.39
C LYS A 102 2.63 18.21 -11.50
N TRP A 103 2.01 18.12 -10.32
CA TRP A 103 2.27 17.06 -9.34
C TRP A 103 1.74 15.69 -9.75
N GLU A 104 0.59 15.63 -10.42
CA GLU A 104 0.03 14.39 -11.01
C GLU A 104 0.97 13.71 -12.02
N ARG A 105 1.87 14.49 -12.63
CA ARG A 105 2.84 14.00 -13.61
C ARG A 105 4.22 13.69 -13.02
N MET A 106 4.39 13.83 -11.70
CA MET A 106 5.64 13.45 -11.05
C MET A 106 5.82 11.93 -11.12
N PRO A 107 7.06 11.45 -11.32
CA PRO A 107 7.33 10.02 -11.27
C PRO A 107 7.13 9.48 -9.85
N GLU A 108 6.73 8.20 -9.76
CA GLU A 108 6.59 7.49 -8.48
C GLU A 108 7.87 7.66 -7.64
N GLY A 109 7.70 7.98 -6.35
CA GLY A 109 8.79 8.24 -5.40
C GLY A 109 9.35 9.66 -5.44
N ALA A 110 8.87 10.53 -6.34
CA ALA A 110 9.24 11.95 -6.38
C ALA A 110 8.17 12.88 -5.80
N GLY A 111 7.14 12.34 -5.14
CA GLY A 111 5.98 13.08 -4.66
C GLY A 111 4.81 13.07 -5.62
N THR A 112 4.49 11.93 -6.24
CA THR A 112 3.27 11.81 -7.05
C THR A 112 2.02 12.10 -6.21
N LEU A 113 1.01 12.67 -6.85
CA LEU A 113 -0.29 12.99 -6.26
C LEU A 113 -1.41 12.35 -7.10
N THR A 114 -2.48 11.93 -6.43
CA THR A 114 -3.74 11.50 -7.04
C THR A 114 -4.89 12.36 -6.52
N ARG A 115 -5.82 12.76 -7.40
CA ARG A 115 -7.05 13.46 -7.00
C ARG A 115 -8.10 12.49 -6.47
N ALA A 116 -8.86 12.95 -5.49
CA ALA A 116 -10.07 12.32 -4.99
C ALA A 116 -11.28 13.20 -5.34
N GLU A 117 -12.27 13.28 -4.46
CA GLU A 117 -13.49 14.04 -4.67
C GLU A 117 -13.22 15.54 -4.78
N GLU A 118 -13.94 16.21 -5.69
CA GLU A 118 -13.87 17.65 -5.89
C GLU A 118 -15.25 18.28 -5.77
N THR A 119 -15.30 19.42 -5.08
CA THR A 119 -16.52 20.16 -4.79
C THR A 119 -16.31 21.64 -5.04
N TYR A 120 -17.32 22.29 -5.62
CA TYR A 120 -17.38 23.73 -5.74
C TYR A 120 -18.43 24.26 -4.76
N THR A 121 -18.00 25.15 -3.86
CA THR A 121 -18.90 25.94 -3.02
C THR A 121 -19.17 27.30 -3.67
N GLU A 122 -19.93 28.16 -3.00
CA GLU A 122 -20.18 29.52 -3.49
C GLU A 122 -18.90 30.37 -3.57
N ASP A 123 -17.91 30.08 -2.72
CA ASP A 123 -16.72 30.90 -2.50
C ASP A 123 -15.39 30.15 -2.71
N ALA A 124 -15.41 28.83 -2.80
CA ALA A 124 -14.20 28.01 -2.85
C ALA A 124 -14.33 26.79 -3.77
N TYR A 125 -13.17 26.33 -4.22
CA TYR A 125 -12.94 25.00 -4.75
C TYR A 125 -12.30 24.16 -3.66
N VAL A 126 -12.84 22.97 -3.43
CA VAL A 126 -12.35 21.99 -2.46
C VAL A 126 -11.99 20.72 -3.21
N LEU A 127 -10.78 20.21 -2.99
CA LEU A 127 -10.25 19.02 -3.66
C LEU A 127 -9.60 18.10 -2.64
N GLY A 128 -10.11 16.86 -2.55
CA GLY A 128 -9.42 15.77 -1.88
C GLY A 128 -8.22 15.29 -2.69
N LEU A 129 -7.12 15.01 -2.02
CA LEU A 129 -5.83 14.65 -2.60
C LEU A 129 -5.18 13.53 -1.80
N VAL A 130 -4.49 12.63 -2.50
CA VAL A 130 -3.58 11.66 -1.90
C VAL A 130 -2.19 11.98 -2.41
N VAL A 131 -1.26 12.25 -1.49
CA VAL A 131 0.12 12.65 -1.80
C VAL A 131 1.09 11.72 -1.09
N GLU A 132 2.20 11.36 -1.73
CA GLU A 132 3.27 10.64 -1.03
C GLU A 132 3.67 11.40 0.25
N SER A 133 3.67 10.71 1.39
CA SER A 133 3.82 11.34 2.71
C SER A 133 5.11 12.15 2.83
N ALA A 134 6.20 11.68 2.21
CA ALA A 134 7.48 12.37 2.21
C ALA A 134 7.48 13.70 1.45
N ALA A 135 6.46 13.95 0.61
CA ALA A 135 6.35 15.14 -0.22
C ALA A 135 5.29 16.14 0.27
N VAL A 136 4.55 15.83 1.34
CA VAL A 136 3.46 16.65 1.88
C VAL A 136 3.94 18.08 2.18
N ASP A 137 5.00 18.25 2.96
CA ASP A 137 5.49 19.60 3.34
C ASP A 137 5.86 20.44 2.13
N ARG A 138 6.49 19.82 1.12
CA ARG A 138 6.83 20.48 -0.15
C ARG A 138 5.58 20.85 -0.93
N PHE A 139 4.59 19.96 -0.98
CA PHE A 139 3.33 20.20 -1.68
C PHE A 139 2.57 21.37 -1.05
N VAL A 140 2.42 21.36 0.28
CA VAL A 140 1.75 22.42 1.04
C VAL A 140 2.45 23.77 0.81
N ALA A 141 3.78 23.82 0.87
CA ALA A 141 4.53 25.03 0.58
C ALA A 141 4.30 25.56 -0.85
N GLU A 142 4.30 24.69 -1.87
CA GLU A 142 4.03 25.09 -3.25
C GLU A 142 2.56 25.55 -3.46
N VAL A 143 1.60 24.95 -2.75
CA VAL A 143 0.19 25.40 -2.76
C VAL A 143 0.09 26.83 -2.22
N THR A 144 0.72 27.11 -1.09
CA THR A 144 0.74 28.47 -0.50
C THR A 144 1.43 29.46 -1.44
N GLU A 145 2.59 29.12 -2.00
CA GLU A 145 3.35 30.01 -2.88
C GLU A 145 2.59 30.31 -4.19
N SER A 146 2.03 29.28 -4.82
CA SER A 146 1.36 29.42 -6.13
C SER A 146 0.04 30.18 -6.08
N SER A 147 -0.54 30.34 -4.90
CA SER A 147 -1.84 30.99 -4.66
C SER A 147 -1.73 32.30 -3.87
N ASN A 148 -0.53 32.86 -3.71
CA ASN A 148 -0.28 34.03 -2.86
C ASN A 148 -0.80 33.86 -1.41
N GLY A 149 -0.77 32.64 -0.89
CA GLY A 149 -1.26 32.26 0.43
C GLY A 149 -2.78 32.14 0.56
N MET A 150 -3.52 32.19 -0.55
CA MET A 150 -4.99 32.08 -0.52
C MET A 150 -5.50 30.64 -0.60
N ALA A 151 -4.68 29.69 -1.04
CA ALA A 151 -4.98 28.27 -1.00
C ALA A 151 -4.26 27.57 0.16
N VAL A 152 -4.93 26.58 0.74
CA VAL A 152 -4.42 25.78 1.85
C VAL A 152 -4.61 24.30 1.51
N ALA A 153 -3.66 23.46 1.89
CA ALA A 153 -3.78 22.01 1.83
C ALA A 153 -3.43 21.45 3.21
N GLU A 154 -4.37 20.73 3.81
CA GLU A 154 -4.27 20.24 5.19
C GLU A 154 -4.89 18.84 5.28
N PRO A 155 -4.59 18.02 6.31
CA PRO A 155 -5.27 16.74 6.49
C PRO A 155 -6.79 16.91 6.47
N PRO A 156 -7.56 15.94 5.94
CA PRO A 156 -9.01 16.03 5.98
C PRO A 156 -9.47 16.20 7.44
N GLU A 157 -10.44 17.09 7.65
CA GLU A 157 -11.13 17.17 8.93
C GLU A 157 -11.68 15.77 9.24
N ALA A 158 -11.42 15.26 10.44
CA ALA A 158 -11.95 13.97 10.83
C ALA A 158 -13.47 14.02 10.68
N GLU A 159 -14.03 13.16 9.83
CA GLU A 159 -15.46 12.93 9.82
C GLU A 159 -15.84 12.51 11.24
N THR A 160 -16.50 13.39 11.99
CA THR A 160 -17.27 12.96 13.14
C THR A 160 -18.35 12.06 12.57
N GLU A 161 -18.10 10.75 12.60
CA GLU A 161 -19.12 9.73 12.36
C GLU A 161 -20.28 10.05 13.32
N GLU A 162 -21.31 10.74 12.80
CA GLU A 162 -22.62 10.76 13.44
C GLU A 162 -23.18 9.34 13.33
N GLU A 163 -22.84 8.50 14.31
CA GLU A 163 -23.47 7.21 14.56
C GLU A 163 -25.00 7.41 14.52
N SER A 164 -25.64 6.87 13.48
CA SER A 164 -27.10 6.78 13.33
C SER A 164 -27.60 5.39 13.69
#